data_AF-A0A7Z9IE53-F1
#
_entry.id   AF-A0A7Z9IE53-F1
#
_cell.length_a   1.000
_cell.length_b   1.000
_cell.length_c   1.000
_cell.angle_alpha   90.00
_cell.angle_beta   90.00
_cell.angle_gamma   90.00
#
_symmetry.space_group_name_H-M   'P 1'
#
loop_
_entity.id
_entity.type
_entity.pdbx_description
1 polymer ?
#
loop_
_entity_poly.entity_id
_entity_poly.type
_entity_poly.pdbx_seq_one_letter_code
_entity_poly.pdbx_strand_id
1 'polypeptide(L)'
;MRIKPTTAFLVCITSYATASQPEFEKVYWDTVTKTGEFAGGNLMMPTQPKDGVAHRGLSNVETIISNGPSTNRIDLVFVGDGYMIADLNSYASHVNAAINAFFSIEPLQSYLPLFNVHRVDVISNESGVDNDPVDGINRDTAMDMGFWCSGIERLLCVDTSLAWSYANNVPSTDAILAVANSSMYGGAGYSWAEIGTFAGANSAATDVAIHEMGHSLANLADEYDYGGSTYYTGPERTERNASIYTASEMAANGTKWAAWLGENSWQWDGLVDTFEGAVYSQFDIYRPTNNSMMRALGRPFNQPSAESFILEMYNIVNPLDDYTPAGILDGTETVFVTVVEIGHPMQIQWFLEGTSLGIDGQASIALPSLNLPVGLHNLRVEVVDPTDWVRDEVARDATMKQTVIWAVQIMAPVCPADIDENGIVDVADLLTVIDSWGVCNGCAADLNGDNAVNVTDLLTLIDAWGSCP
;
A
#
# COMPACT_ATOMS: atom_id res chain seq x y z
N MET A 1 -43.73 -22.35 21.06
CA MET A 1 -43.37 -20.97 20.68
C MET A 1 -41.88 -20.83 20.97
N ARG A 2 -41.03 -21.17 19.99
CA ARG A 2 -39.56 -21.15 20.12
C ARG A 2 -39.07 -19.79 19.64
N ILE A 3 -38.33 -19.09 20.48
CA ILE A 3 -37.59 -17.88 20.12
C ILE A 3 -36.18 -18.36 19.70
N LYS A 4 -35.81 -18.11 18.44
CA LYS A 4 -34.45 -18.34 17.93
C LYS A 4 -33.56 -17.14 18.30
N PRO A 5 -32.29 -17.33 18.68
CA PRO A 5 -31.34 -16.23 18.73
C PRO A 5 -30.87 -15.88 17.31
N THR A 6 -30.96 -14.61 16.97
CA THR A 6 -30.41 -14.02 15.74
C THR A 6 -28.92 -13.74 15.95
N THR A 7 -28.08 -14.49 15.25
CA THR A 7 -26.65 -14.19 15.07
C THR A 7 -26.52 -12.97 14.17
N ALA A 8 -26.01 -11.85 14.71
CA ALA A 8 -25.68 -10.67 13.92
C ALA A 8 -24.32 -10.87 13.27
N PHE A 9 -24.29 -11.17 11.97
CA PHE A 9 -23.09 -11.05 11.16
C PHE A 9 -22.83 -9.56 10.92
N LEU A 10 -21.78 -9.02 11.54
CA LEU A 10 -21.26 -7.70 11.20
C LEU A 10 -20.50 -7.84 9.88
N VAL A 11 -21.21 -7.66 8.76
CA VAL A 11 -20.58 -7.50 7.45
C VAL A 11 -19.91 -6.14 7.46
N CYS A 12 -18.57 -6.14 7.58
CA CYS A 12 -17.77 -4.94 7.34
C CYS A 12 -17.80 -4.70 5.83
N ILE A 13 -18.74 -3.87 5.37
CA ILE A 13 -18.75 -3.37 4.01
C ILE A 13 -17.69 -2.28 3.97
N THR A 14 -16.52 -2.58 3.41
CA THR A 14 -15.58 -1.56 2.97
C THR A 14 -16.25 -0.80 1.82
N SER A 15 -16.93 0.29 2.14
CA SER A 15 -17.32 1.26 1.12
C SER A 15 -16.06 1.98 0.68
N TYR A 16 -15.43 1.51 -0.40
CA TYR A 16 -14.56 2.39 -1.18
C TYR A 16 -15.45 3.50 -1.72
N ALA A 17 -15.42 4.66 -1.07
CA ALA A 17 -15.89 5.87 -1.70
C ALA A 17 -14.94 6.12 -2.88
N THR A 18 -15.30 5.68 -4.07
CA THR A 18 -14.64 6.13 -5.29
C THR A 18 -14.78 7.65 -5.31
N ALA A 19 -13.70 8.37 -5.01
CA ALA A 19 -13.68 9.81 -5.16
C ALA A 19 -14.11 10.12 -6.60
N SER A 20 -15.21 10.86 -6.76
CA SER A 20 -15.66 11.23 -8.10
C SER A 20 -14.55 12.02 -8.80
N GLN A 21 -14.20 11.64 -10.04
CA GLN A 21 -13.24 12.36 -10.88
C GLN A 21 -13.51 13.88 -10.80
N PRO A 22 -12.54 14.70 -10.37
CA PRO A 22 -12.71 16.15 -10.33
C PRO A 22 -12.72 16.68 -11.76
N GLU A 23 -13.41 17.79 -12.03
CA GLU A 23 -13.44 18.40 -13.38
C GLU A 23 -12.06 18.92 -13.81
N PHE A 24 -11.25 19.36 -12.84
CA PHE A 24 -9.88 19.83 -13.04
C PHE A 24 -8.95 19.20 -12.00
N GLU A 25 -7.74 18.87 -12.40
CA GLU A 25 -6.66 18.46 -11.50
C GLU A 25 -5.57 19.51 -11.44
N LYS A 26 -4.81 19.48 -10.35
CA LYS A 26 -3.66 20.33 -10.16
C LYS A 26 -2.44 19.65 -10.77
N VAL A 27 -1.76 20.36 -11.66
CA VAL A 27 -0.54 19.91 -12.32
C VAL A 27 0.62 20.81 -11.87
N TYR A 28 1.64 20.17 -11.31
CA TYR A 28 2.85 20.78 -10.78
C TYR A 28 3.92 20.86 -11.87
N TRP A 29 4.83 21.83 -11.79
CA TRP A 29 5.98 21.96 -12.70
C TRP A 29 7.12 22.76 -12.10
N ASP A 30 8.34 22.35 -12.41
CA ASP A 30 9.56 22.96 -11.89
C ASP A 30 10.55 23.43 -12.99
N THR A 31 11.57 24.16 -12.54
CA THR A 31 12.83 24.81 -12.96
C THR A 31 14.04 24.47 -12.17
N VAL A 32 15.18 24.18 -12.76
CA VAL A 32 16.43 24.47 -12.07
C VAL A 32 16.91 25.87 -12.41
N THR A 33 17.07 26.71 -11.39
CA THR A 33 17.80 27.98 -11.50
C THR A 33 19.28 27.71 -11.73
N LYS A 34 20.04 28.69 -12.22
CA LYS A 34 21.49 28.54 -12.43
C LYS A 34 22.27 28.18 -11.14
N THR A 35 21.66 28.36 -9.96
CA THR A 35 22.23 28.04 -8.65
C THR A 35 21.85 26.63 -8.15
N GLY A 36 21.05 25.87 -8.90
CA GLY A 36 20.59 24.53 -8.50
C GLY A 36 19.33 24.51 -7.62
N GLU A 37 18.75 25.67 -7.30
CA GLU A 37 17.47 25.76 -6.60
C GLU A 37 16.32 25.57 -7.59
N PHE A 38 15.16 25.07 -7.15
CA PHE A 38 14.03 25.02 -8.06
C PHE A 38 13.57 26.43 -8.53
N ALA A 39 12.65 26.49 -9.47
CA ALA A 39 11.73 27.58 -9.80
C ALA A 39 10.44 26.89 -10.26
N GLY A 40 9.21 27.30 -9.95
CA GLY A 40 8.08 26.47 -10.41
C GLY A 40 6.71 27.03 -10.15
N GLY A 41 5.70 26.22 -10.34
CA GLY A 41 4.30 26.61 -10.23
C GLY A 41 3.38 25.40 -10.22
N ASN A 42 2.09 25.69 -10.09
CA ASN A 42 1.04 24.75 -10.44
C ASN A 42 -0.02 25.46 -11.28
N LEU A 43 -0.82 24.68 -11.98
CA LEU A 43 -2.05 25.16 -12.60
C LEU A 43 -3.13 24.09 -12.59
N MET A 44 -4.37 24.52 -12.77
CA MET A 44 -5.51 23.61 -12.90
C MET A 44 -5.68 23.24 -14.38
N MET A 45 -5.61 21.95 -14.70
CA MET A 45 -5.83 21.38 -16.03
C MET A 45 -7.10 20.54 -16.05
N PRO A 46 -7.87 20.49 -17.16
CA PRO A 46 -9.01 19.60 -17.27
C PRO A 46 -8.57 18.15 -17.05
N THR A 47 -9.25 17.41 -16.17
CA THR A 47 -8.93 15.99 -15.99
C THR A 47 -9.32 15.19 -17.22
N GLN A 48 -8.43 14.29 -17.63
CA GLN A 48 -8.79 13.26 -18.59
C GLN A 48 -9.10 11.95 -17.86
N PRO A 49 -9.96 11.07 -18.42
CA PRO A 49 -10.23 9.77 -17.81
C PRO A 49 -8.96 8.92 -17.70
N LYS A 50 -8.73 8.34 -16.52
CA LYS A 50 -7.74 7.26 -16.31
C LYS A 50 -8.38 5.88 -16.15
N ASP A 51 -9.55 5.84 -15.53
CA ASP A 51 -10.28 4.59 -15.28
C ASP A 51 -11.01 4.08 -16.53
N GLY A 52 -10.97 2.77 -16.76
CA GLY A 52 -11.69 2.13 -17.87
C GLY A 52 -11.15 2.45 -19.26
N VAL A 53 -9.95 3.04 -19.35
CA VAL A 53 -9.25 3.28 -20.61
C VAL A 53 -8.79 1.94 -21.18
N ALA A 54 -9.24 1.63 -22.40
CA ALA A 54 -8.88 0.39 -23.08
C ALA A 54 -7.38 0.34 -23.41
N HIS A 55 -6.79 -0.84 -23.29
CA HIS A 55 -5.40 -1.08 -23.68
C HIS A 55 -5.16 -0.69 -25.14
N ARG A 56 -4.13 0.12 -25.40
CA ARG A 56 -3.61 0.32 -26.76
C ARG A 56 -2.63 -0.80 -27.10
N GLY A 57 -2.91 -1.54 -28.17
CA GLY A 57 -2.04 -2.62 -28.65
C GLY A 57 -0.80 -2.15 -29.40
N LEU A 58 0.24 -2.99 -29.40
CA LEU A 58 1.56 -2.89 -30.07
C LEU A 58 2.72 -2.24 -29.28
N SER A 59 2.80 -2.44 -27.97
CA SER A 59 4.00 -2.10 -27.19
C SER A 59 4.71 -3.34 -26.65
N ASN A 60 6.05 -3.34 -26.68
CA ASN A 60 6.83 -4.34 -25.95
C ASN A 60 6.84 -3.97 -24.46
N VAL A 61 6.70 -4.97 -23.59
CA VAL A 61 6.63 -4.78 -22.13
C VAL A 61 7.72 -5.58 -21.47
N GLU A 62 8.49 -4.93 -20.58
CA GLU A 62 9.53 -5.55 -19.79
C GLU A 62 9.30 -5.23 -18.31
N THR A 63 9.20 -6.27 -17.47
CA THR A 63 9.26 -6.11 -16.02
C THR A 63 10.73 -6.09 -15.58
N ILE A 64 11.19 -4.93 -15.10
CA ILE A 64 12.58 -4.69 -14.68
C ILE A 64 12.78 -5.14 -13.22
N ILE A 65 11.81 -4.85 -12.35
CA ILE A 65 11.81 -5.26 -10.94
C ILE A 65 10.51 -6.02 -10.68
N SER A 66 10.61 -7.21 -10.07
CA SER A 66 9.46 -8.02 -9.66
C SER A 66 9.69 -8.53 -8.24
N ASN A 67 8.99 -7.93 -7.27
CA ASN A 67 9.13 -8.24 -5.84
C ASN A 67 7.92 -9.00 -5.27
N GLY A 68 6.89 -9.22 -6.08
CA GLY A 68 5.70 -9.98 -5.67
C GLY A 68 4.54 -9.82 -6.64
N PRO A 69 3.38 -10.43 -6.33
CA PRO A 69 2.16 -10.25 -7.11
C PRO A 69 1.70 -8.78 -7.11
N SER A 70 1.26 -8.28 -8.26
CA SER A 70 0.66 -6.94 -8.42
C SER A 70 -0.58 -6.69 -7.55
N THR A 71 -1.16 -7.73 -6.94
CA THR A 71 -2.24 -7.58 -5.97
C THR A 71 -1.78 -7.04 -4.62
N ASN A 72 -0.47 -7.04 -4.34
CA ASN A 72 0.11 -6.53 -3.10
C ASN A 72 1.48 -5.85 -3.32
N ARG A 73 1.66 -5.23 -4.49
CA ARG A 73 2.84 -4.42 -4.83
C ARG A 73 2.35 -3.18 -5.57
N ILE A 74 3.14 -2.12 -5.52
CA ILE A 74 2.95 -0.91 -6.30
C ILE A 74 3.55 -1.16 -7.68
N ASP A 75 2.73 -1.21 -8.73
CA ASP A 75 3.20 -1.35 -10.10
C ASP A 75 3.50 0.04 -10.69
N LEU A 76 4.78 0.44 -10.62
CA LEU A 76 5.30 1.67 -11.23
C LEU A 76 5.65 1.43 -12.70
N VAL A 77 5.00 2.17 -13.59
CA VAL A 77 5.11 1.94 -15.04
C VAL A 77 5.77 3.11 -15.74
N PHE A 78 6.87 2.83 -16.44
CA PHE A 78 7.48 3.79 -17.34
C PHE A 78 6.88 3.65 -18.74
N VAL A 79 6.48 4.78 -19.33
CA VAL A 79 6.04 4.90 -20.73
C VAL A 79 6.88 5.98 -21.42
N GLY A 80 7.36 5.73 -22.64
CA GLY A 80 8.22 6.69 -23.37
C GLY A 80 7.48 7.41 -24.48
N ASP A 81 7.68 8.71 -24.66
CA ASP A 81 7.17 9.46 -25.82
C ASP A 81 8.29 10.12 -26.62
N GLY A 82 8.09 10.23 -27.93
CA GLY A 82 9.09 10.76 -28.86
C GLY A 82 10.27 9.80 -29.08
N TYR A 83 10.17 8.54 -28.68
CA TYR A 83 11.18 7.51 -28.98
C TYR A 83 10.75 6.71 -30.22
N MET A 84 11.56 6.78 -31.29
CA MET A 84 11.40 5.87 -32.43
C MET A 84 11.97 4.48 -32.09
N ILE A 85 11.73 3.50 -32.96
CA ILE A 85 12.34 2.16 -32.85
C ILE A 85 13.87 2.24 -32.65
N ALA A 86 14.53 3.17 -33.36
CA ALA A 86 15.97 3.37 -33.26
C ALA A 86 16.43 3.94 -31.90
N ASP A 87 15.52 4.58 -31.16
CA ASP A 87 15.80 5.27 -29.89
C ASP A 87 15.50 4.40 -28.66
N LEU A 88 14.93 3.20 -28.83
CA LEU A 88 14.52 2.34 -27.71
C LEU A 88 15.67 1.95 -26.77
N ASN A 89 16.91 1.88 -27.28
CA ASN A 89 18.08 1.69 -26.42
C ASN A 89 18.33 2.89 -25.51
N SER A 90 18.13 4.11 -26.02
CA SER A 90 18.23 5.34 -25.22
C SER A 90 17.10 5.40 -24.20
N TYR A 91 15.86 5.07 -24.60
CA TYR A 91 14.71 4.97 -23.69
C TYR A 91 14.99 4.01 -22.53
N ALA A 92 15.43 2.79 -22.82
CA ALA A 92 15.80 1.81 -21.79
C ALA A 92 16.89 2.34 -20.87
N SER A 93 17.89 3.07 -21.40
CA SER A 93 18.92 3.72 -20.59
C SER A 93 18.36 4.81 -19.66
N HIS A 94 17.44 5.64 -20.14
CA HIS A 94 16.82 6.69 -19.33
C HIS A 94 15.97 6.10 -18.21
N VAL A 95 15.19 5.06 -18.51
CA VAL A 95 14.39 4.32 -17.52
C VAL A 95 15.29 3.69 -16.45
N ASN A 96 16.35 2.98 -16.85
CA ASN A 96 17.28 2.37 -15.90
C ASN A 96 17.98 3.43 -15.02
N ALA A 97 18.32 4.60 -15.57
CA ALA A 97 18.89 5.69 -14.78
C ALA A 97 17.89 6.22 -13.74
N ALA A 98 16.63 6.41 -14.14
CA ALA A 98 15.56 6.84 -13.23
C ALA A 98 15.31 5.82 -12.11
N ILE A 99 15.19 4.53 -12.44
CA ILE A 99 15.03 3.44 -11.46
C ILE A 99 16.17 3.43 -10.45
N ASN A 100 17.42 3.49 -10.93
CA ASN A 100 18.59 3.47 -10.05
C ASN A 100 18.63 4.68 -9.11
N ALA A 101 18.25 5.87 -9.58
CA ALA A 101 18.21 7.07 -8.77
C ALA A 101 17.06 7.01 -7.75
N PHE A 102 15.86 6.62 -8.20
CA PHE A 102 14.64 6.57 -7.40
C PHE A 102 14.80 5.68 -6.16
N PHE A 103 15.40 4.49 -6.33
CA PHE A 103 15.66 3.56 -5.22
C PHE A 103 17.03 3.73 -4.57
N SER A 104 17.71 4.86 -4.78
CA SER A 104 18.95 5.23 -4.07
C SER A 104 18.74 6.23 -2.93
N ILE A 105 17.51 6.69 -2.74
CA ILE A 105 17.12 7.66 -1.72
C ILE A 105 16.07 7.08 -0.78
N GLU A 106 16.03 7.57 0.45
CA GLU A 106 15.03 7.15 1.44
C GLU A 106 13.74 7.99 1.33
N PRO A 107 12.56 7.42 1.64
CA PRO A 107 12.32 6.05 2.12
C PRO A 107 12.29 4.99 0.99
N LEU A 108 12.31 5.40 -0.27
CA LEU A 108 12.11 4.53 -1.42
C LEU A 108 13.11 3.37 -1.49
N GLN A 109 14.35 3.59 -1.07
CA GLN A 109 15.37 2.55 -0.97
C GLN A 109 14.96 1.42 -0.02
N SER A 110 14.60 1.74 1.23
CA SER A 110 14.19 0.74 2.23
C SER A 110 12.86 0.05 1.88
N TYR A 111 12.02 0.72 1.10
CA TYR A 111 10.71 0.23 0.67
C TYR A 111 10.68 -0.29 -0.77
N LEU A 112 11.83 -0.42 -1.46
CA LEU A 112 11.93 -1.01 -2.80
C LEU A 112 11.15 -2.33 -2.94
N PRO A 113 11.18 -3.26 -1.95
CA PRO A 113 10.44 -4.51 -2.05
C PRO A 113 8.93 -4.37 -2.23
N LEU A 114 8.35 -3.19 -1.94
CA LEU A 114 6.94 -2.91 -2.18
C LEU A 114 6.61 -2.65 -3.65
N PHE A 115 7.60 -2.46 -4.52
CA PHE A 115 7.40 -2.08 -5.91
C PHE A 115 7.60 -3.26 -6.88
N ASN A 116 6.76 -3.31 -7.90
CA ASN A 116 7.12 -3.86 -9.21
C ASN A 116 7.40 -2.69 -10.15
N VAL A 117 8.34 -2.85 -11.07
CA VAL A 117 8.68 -1.81 -12.03
C VAL A 117 8.64 -2.35 -13.45
N HIS A 118 7.88 -1.68 -14.30
CA HIS A 118 7.67 -2.06 -15.68
C HIS A 118 8.12 -0.96 -16.63
N ARG A 119 8.65 -1.35 -17.78
CA ARG A 119 8.89 -0.49 -18.93
C ARG A 119 8.00 -0.91 -20.07
N VAL A 120 7.27 0.05 -20.63
CA VAL A 120 6.47 -0.14 -21.84
C VAL A 120 7.13 0.64 -22.98
N ASP A 121 7.66 -0.08 -23.95
CA ASP A 121 8.29 0.48 -25.15
C ASP A 121 7.19 0.99 -26.10
N VAL A 122 6.80 2.25 -25.92
CA VAL A 122 5.86 2.96 -26.78
C VAL A 122 6.63 3.59 -27.94
N ILE A 123 6.25 3.25 -29.17
CA ILE A 123 6.92 3.71 -30.39
C ILE A 123 6.22 4.94 -30.94
N SER A 124 6.93 6.06 -31.04
CA SER A 124 6.49 7.29 -31.71
C SER A 124 6.88 7.31 -33.19
N ASN A 125 6.14 8.07 -34.01
CA ASN A 125 6.44 8.24 -35.44
C ASN A 125 7.62 9.18 -35.68
N GLU A 126 7.77 10.20 -34.84
CA GLU A 126 8.89 11.15 -34.86
C GLU A 126 9.71 11.11 -33.57
N SER A 127 10.99 11.50 -33.68
CA SER A 127 11.91 11.58 -32.55
C SER A 127 11.87 12.96 -31.91
N GLY A 128 11.78 13.01 -30.58
CA GLY A 128 11.54 14.22 -29.80
C GLY A 128 10.06 14.44 -29.49
N VAL A 129 9.75 15.48 -28.71
CA VAL A 129 8.38 15.86 -28.30
C VAL A 129 8.00 17.27 -28.79
N ASP A 130 6.75 17.68 -28.67
CA ASP A 130 6.32 19.02 -29.09
C ASP A 130 7.10 20.13 -28.36
N ASN A 131 7.30 21.24 -29.08
CA ASN A 131 7.98 22.45 -28.63
C ASN A 131 9.45 22.26 -28.21
N ASP A 132 10.14 21.21 -28.65
CA ASP A 132 11.58 21.00 -28.39
C ASP A 132 12.45 21.34 -29.62
N PRO A 133 13.47 22.23 -29.55
CA PRO A 133 13.93 22.95 -28.35
C PRO A 133 13.29 24.32 -28.14
N VAL A 134 12.34 24.70 -28.99
CA VAL A 134 11.65 25.99 -28.97
C VAL A 134 10.17 25.82 -29.28
N ASP A 135 9.36 26.72 -28.75
CA ASP A 135 7.93 26.82 -29.01
C ASP A 135 7.60 26.90 -30.52
N GLY A 136 6.54 26.20 -30.92
CA GLY A 136 6.02 26.16 -32.29
C GLY A 136 6.54 25.01 -33.16
N ILE A 137 7.26 24.04 -32.59
CA ILE A 137 7.67 22.80 -33.27
C ILE A 137 6.66 21.71 -32.90
N ASN A 138 6.03 21.11 -33.90
CA ASN A 138 5.13 19.97 -33.69
C ASN A 138 5.78 18.68 -34.19
N ARG A 139 5.58 17.58 -33.46
CA ARG A 139 6.04 16.23 -33.76
C ARG A 139 4.88 15.24 -33.57
N ASP A 140 4.78 14.28 -34.47
CA ASP A 140 3.82 13.18 -34.38
C ASP A 140 4.34 12.11 -33.39
N THR A 141 3.96 12.25 -32.12
CA THR A 141 4.34 11.33 -31.04
C THR A 141 3.16 10.48 -30.57
N ALA A 142 3.43 9.46 -29.77
CA ALA A 142 2.42 8.47 -29.39
C ALA A 142 1.49 8.94 -28.26
N MET A 143 1.97 9.85 -27.40
CA MET A 143 1.26 10.33 -26.21
C MET A 143 1.10 11.85 -26.16
N ASP A 144 1.37 12.54 -27.27
CA ASP A 144 1.26 14.00 -27.41
C ASP A 144 1.99 14.77 -26.29
N MET A 145 3.18 14.30 -25.90
CA MET A 145 4.01 15.04 -24.96
C MET A 145 4.52 16.34 -25.59
N GLY A 146 4.58 17.40 -24.78
CA GLY A 146 5.02 18.70 -25.25
C GLY A 146 5.39 19.68 -24.14
N PHE A 147 6.38 20.51 -24.42
CA PHE A 147 6.76 21.66 -23.59
C PHE A 147 5.82 22.86 -23.84
N TRP A 148 6.04 23.97 -23.13
CA TRP A 148 5.24 25.20 -23.27
C TRP A 148 3.74 25.07 -22.97
N CYS A 149 3.33 24.03 -22.24
CA CYS A 149 1.95 23.93 -21.78
C CYS A 149 1.52 25.19 -21.03
N SER A 150 0.34 25.71 -21.36
CA SER A 150 -0.18 26.96 -20.79
C SER A 150 0.79 28.16 -20.92
N GLY A 151 1.69 28.13 -21.91
CA GLY A 151 2.71 29.17 -22.15
C GLY A 151 3.93 29.09 -21.24
N ILE A 152 4.12 27.98 -20.53
CA ILE A 152 5.19 27.79 -19.55
C ILE A 152 6.26 26.88 -20.15
N GLU A 153 7.40 27.46 -20.54
CA GLU A 153 8.46 26.80 -21.31
C GLU A 153 8.79 25.36 -20.89
N ARG A 154 8.96 25.14 -19.59
CA ARG A 154 9.42 23.85 -19.04
C ARG A 154 8.31 22.91 -18.58
N LEU A 155 7.05 23.35 -18.61
CA LEU A 155 5.95 22.48 -18.23
C LEU A 155 5.77 21.45 -19.35
N LEU A 156 6.23 20.24 -19.08
CA LEU A 156 6.19 19.10 -19.98
C LEU A 156 4.91 18.31 -19.73
N CYS A 157 3.89 18.52 -20.56
CA CYS A 157 2.66 17.75 -20.42
C CYS A 157 2.70 16.45 -21.20
N VAL A 158 1.70 15.62 -20.91
CA VAL A 158 1.36 14.40 -21.63
C VAL A 158 -0.17 14.32 -21.72
N ASP A 159 -0.70 13.69 -22.77
CA ASP A 159 -2.08 13.24 -22.73
C ASP A 159 -2.20 12.07 -21.73
N THR A 160 -2.83 12.34 -20.58
CA THR A 160 -2.88 11.39 -19.48
C THR A 160 -3.70 10.14 -19.83
N SER A 161 -4.74 10.25 -20.66
CA SER A 161 -5.48 9.07 -21.14
C SER A 161 -4.64 8.19 -22.05
N LEU A 162 -3.83 8.77 -22.95
CA LEU A 162 -2.90 8.01 -23.77
C LEU A 162 -1.84 7.32 -22.91
N ALA A 163 -1.25 8.02 -21.95
CA ALA A 163 -0.28 7.46 -21.02
C ALA A 163 -0.85 6.23 -20.28
N TRP A 164 -2.04 6.36 -19.68
CA TRP A 164 -2.74 5.23 -19.03
C TRP A 164 -3.06 4.10 -20.00
N SER A 165 -3.48 4.41 -21.23
CA SER A 165 -3.79 3.37 -22.23
C SER A 165 -2.60 2.50 -22.61
N TYR A 166 -1.39 3.06 -22.57
CA TYR A 166 -0.15 2.33 -22.79
C TYR A 166 0.35 1.64 -21.52
N ALA A 167 0.30 2.32 -20.38
CA ALA A 167 0.74 1.77 -19.11
C ALA A 167 -0.03 0.50 -18.74
N ASN A 168 -1.35 0.48 -18.98
CA ASN A 168 -2.21 -0.67 -18.70
C ASN A 168 -1.86 -1.94 -19.49
N ASN A 169 -0.85 -1.95 -20.37
CA ASN A 169 -0.34 -3.19 -20.99
C ASN A 169 0.44 -4.10 -20.02
N VAL A 170 0.64 -3.70 -18.76
CA VAL A 170 1.24 -4.51 -17.68
C VAL A 170 0.16 -5.16 -16.78
N PRO A 171 0.50 -6.08 -15.85
CA PRO A 171 -0.50 -6.75 -15.01
C PRO A 171 -1.38 -5.84 -14.15
N SER A 172 -0.83 -4.73 -13.65
CA SER A 172 -1.53 -3.66 -12.92
C SER A 172 -0.75 -2.35 -13.07
N THR A 173 -1.35 -1.20 -12.81
CA THR A 173 -0.69 0.10 -12.86
C THR A 173 -1.23 0.98 -11.74
N ASP A 174 -0.33 1.43 -10.86
CA ASP A 174 -0.68 2.30 -9.74
C ASP A 174 -0.11 3.71 -9.91
N ALA A 175 1.05 3.83 -10.57
CA ALA A 175 1.68 5.12 -10.88
C ALA A 175 2.46 5.03 -12.20
N ILE A 176 2.56 6.17 -12.89
CA ILE A 176 3.20 6.27 -14.20
C ILE A 176 4.32 7.31 -14.17
N LEU A 177 5.45 6.98 -14.79
CA LEU A 177 6.48 7.95 -15.18
C LEU A 177 6.57 8.02 -16.71
N ALA A 178 6.08 9.12 -17.28
CA ALA A 178 6.16 9.40 -18.71
C ALA A 178 7.49 10.08 -19.06
N VAL A 179 8.29 9.43 -19.90
CA VAL A 179 9.63 9.87 -20.26
C VAL A 179 9.57 10.53 -21.65
N ALA A 180 9.90 11.81 -21.76
CA ALA A 180 10.08 12.45 -23.06
C ALA A 180 11.47 12.17 -23.62
N ASN A 181 11.57 11.90 -24.92
CA ASN A 181 12.86 11.86 -25.63
C ASN A 181 13.39 13.28 -25.87
N SER A 182 13.85 13.94 -24.82
CA SER A 182 14.33 15.32 -24.89
C SER A 182 15.51 15.56 -23.95
N SER A 183 16.40 16.46 -24.36
CA SER A 183 17.44 17.02 -23.50
C SER A 183 17.05 18.35 -22.85
N MET A 184 15.89 18.93 -23.20
CA MET A 184 15.38 20.12 -22.52
C MET A 184 15.10 19.83 -21.05
N TYR A 185 15.16 20.88 -20.22
CA TYR A 185 14.76 20.76 -18.84
C TYR A 185 13.24 20.90 -18.73
N GLY A 186 12.59 19.97 -18.04
CA GLY A 186 11.19 20.07 -17.66
C GLY A 186 10.59 18.76 -17.19
N GLY A 187 9.46 18.91 -16.53
CA GLY A 187 8.68 17.86 -15.91
C GLY A 187 7.31 18.39 -15.50
N ALA A 188 6.44 17.47 -15.09
CA ALA A 188 5.15 17.80 -14.52
C ALA A 188 4.61 16.66 -13.65
N GLY A 189 3.96 17.01 -12.55
CA GLY A 189 3.34 16.08 -11.62
C GLY A 189 1.82 16.21 -11.65
N TYR A 190 1.13 15.15 -12.04
CA TYR A 190 -0.33 15.03 -12.08
C TYR A 190 -0.77 14.21 -10.86
N SER A 191 -1.17 14.88 -9.79
CA SER A 191 -1.54 14.19 -8.54
C SER A 191 -2.81 13.36 -8.66
N TRP A 192 -3.78 13.74 -9.52
CA TRP A 192 -5.01 12.96 -9.66
C TRP A 192 -4.85 11.85 -10.69
N ALA A 193 -4.07 12.06 -11.75
CA ALA A 193 -3.80 11.05 -12.76
C ALA A 193 -2.63 10.11 -12.39
N GLU A 194 -2.00 10.29 -11.23
CA GLU A 194 -0.85 9.52 -10.73
C GLU A 194 0.28 9.39 -11.78
N ILE A 195 0.52 10.47 -12.53
CA ILE A 195 1.55 10.56 -13.57
C ILE A 195 2.59 11.61 -13.17
N GLY A 196 3.87 11.25 -13.23
CA GLY A 196 4.97 12.20 -13.33
C GLY A 196 5.55 12.21 -14.75
N THR A 197 6.01 13.35 -15.23
CA THR A 197 6.72 13.46 -16.52
C THR A 197 8.13 13.99 -16.33
N PHE A 198 9.07 13.55 -17.18
CA PHE A 198 10.41 14.13 -17.19
C PHE A 198 11.10 13.95 -18.55
N ALA A 199 12.03 14.84 -18.87
CA ALA A 199 12.86 14.76 -20.07
C ALA A 199 14.06 13.82 -19.87
N GLY A 200 14.01 12.63 -20.49
CA GLY A 200 14.92 11.52 -20.17
C GLY A 200 16.41 11.75 -20.48
N ALA A 201 16.73 12.59 -21.46
CA ALA A 201 18.12 12.88 -21.83
C ALA A 201 18.70 14.12 -21.13
N ASN A 202 17.93 14.78 -20.25
CA ASN A 202 18.42 15.92 -19.49
C ASN A 202 19.33 15.48 -18.33
N SER A 203 20.33 16.30 -17.97
CA SER A 203 21.23 15.98 -16.85
C SER A 203 20.55 15.97 -15.47
N ALA A 204 19.40 16.62 -15.34
CA ALA A 204 18.58 16.65 -14.12
C ALA A 204 17.43 15.63 -14.15
N ALA A 205 17.29 14.83 -15.21
CA ALA A 205 16.15 13.96 -15.47
C ALA A 205 15.74 13.10 -14.28
N THR A 206 16.70 12.48 -13.61
CA THR A 206 16.44 11.54 -12.51
C THR A 206 15.92 12.24 -11.26
N ASP A 207 16.44 13.42 -10.94
CA ASP A 207 16.00 14.17 -9.77
C ASP A 207 14.62 14.80 -10.05
N VAL A 208 14.34 15.23 -11.29
CA VAL A 208 12.99 15.67 -11.71
C VAL A 208 12.01 14.50 -11.61
N ALA A 209 12.36 13.31 -12.10
CA ALA A 209 11.49 12.13 -11.98
C ALA A 209 11.14 11.80 -10.52
N ILE A 210 12.10 11.94 -9.60
CA ILE A 210 11.88 11.76 -8.16
C ILE A 210 10.94 12.85 -7.61
N HIS A 211 11.19 14.11 -7.96
CA HIS A 211 10.39 15.25 -7.53
C HIS A 211 8.92 15.12 -7.96
N GLU A 212 8.69 14.85 -9.25
CA GLU A 212 7.33 14.72 -9.81
C GLU A 212 6.59 13.51 -9.23
N MET A 213 7.31 12.43 -8.88
CA MET A 213 6.73 11.30 -8.16
C MET A 213 6.30 11.68 -6.73
N GLY A 214 6.93 12.68 -6.11
CA GLY A 214 6.47 13.25 -4.85
C GLY A 214 5.04 13.80 -4.95
N HIS A 215 4.68 14.40 -6.08
CA HIS A 215 3.32 14.87 -6.34
C HIS A 215 2.36 13.74 -6.68
N SER A 216 2.78 12.78 -7.51
CA SER A 216 1.89 11.75 -8.07
C SER A 216 1.68 10.54 -7.17
N LEU A 217 2.63 10.18 -6.30
CA LEU A 217 2.54 9.02 -5.42
C LEU A 217 2.46 9.39 -3.94
N ALA A 218 3.08 10.50 -3.50
CA ALA A 218 3.15 10.86 -2.08
C ALA A 218 2.28 12.05 -1.68
N ASN A 219 1.47 12.59 -2.61
CA ASN A 219 0.57 13.73 -2.38
C ASN A 219 1.28 14.95 -1.76
N LEU A 220 2.51 15.24 -2.19
CA LEU A 220 3.31 16.35 -1.69
C LEU A 220 3.00 17.64 -2.44
N ALA A 221 3.15 18.77 -1.77
CA ALA A 221 3.19 20.08 -2.38
C ALA A 221 4.63 20.50 -2.69
N ASP A 222 4.77 21.46 -3.58
CA ASP A 222 6.04 22.17 -3.74
C ASP A 222 6.38 23.00 -2.50
N GLU A 223 7.63 22.88 -2.07
CA GLU A 223 8.16 23.58 -0.89
C GLU A 223 8.91 24.85 -1.26
N TYR A 224 8.95 25.21 -2.53
CA TYR A 224 9.54 26.45 -2.96
C TYR A 224 8.57 27.64 -2.96
N ASP A 225 9.13 28.86 -2.89
CA ASP A 225 8.45 30.10 -2.47
C ASP A 225 8.33 31.15 -3.60
N TYR A 226 8.49 30.72 -4.85
CA TYR A 226 8.45 31.56 -6.04
C TYR A 226 7.49 31.02 -7.09
N GLY A 227 7.15 31.86 -8.08
CA GLY A 227 6.23 31.51 -9.17
C GLY A 227 4.76 31.77 -8.86
N GLY A 228 4.45 32.23 -7.64
CA GLY A 228 3.11 32.62 -7.20
C GLY A 228 3.07 34.02 -6.57
N SER A 229 2.05 34.26 -5.74
CA SER A 229 1.86 35.52 -5.02
C SER A 229 2.83 35.65 -3.86
N THR A 230 3.21 36.89 -3.51
CA THR A 230 4.08 37.17 -2.36
C THR A 230 3.55 36.59 -1.04
N TYR A 231 2.24 36.72 -0.79
CA TYR A 231 1.57 36.19 0.40
C TYR A 231 0.62 35.07 0.01
N TYR A 232 0.59 33.99 0.80
CA TYR A 232 -0.42 32.95 0.66
C TYR A 232 -1.71 33.37 1.38
N THR A 233 -2.84 33.38 0.67
CA THR A 233 -4.15 33.74 1.24
C THR A 233 -5.17 32.61 1.14
N GLY A 234 -4.71 31.40 0.81
CA GLY A 234 -5.57 30.22 0.64
C GLY A 234 -5.91 29.55 1.98
N PRO A 235 -6.77 28.51 1.94
CA PRO A 235 -7.04 27.69 3.11
C PRO A 235 -5.83 26.82 3.46
N GLU A 236 -5.91 26.17 4.62
CA GLU A 236 -4.92 25.17 5.02
C GLU A 236 -4.81 24.05 3.96
N ARG A 237 -3.57 23.61 3.72
CA ARG A 237 -3.25 22.62 2.70
C ARG A 237 -3.65 21.21 3.13
N THR A 238 -3.93 20.33 2.17
CA THR A 238 -4.09 18.89 2.46
C THR A 238 -2.74 18.18 2.46
N GLU A 239 -1.82 18.62 1.60
CA GLU A 239 -0.47 18.08 1.46
C GLU A 239 0.29 18.14 2.79
N ARG A 240 0.95 17.04 3.20
CA ARG A 240 1.56 16.93 4.54
C ARG A 240 2.74 17.87 4.75
N ASN A 241 3.44 18.24 3.68
CA ASN A 241 4.66 19.03 3.72
C ASN A 241 4.45 20.55 3.53
N ALA A 242 3.20 21.03 3.63
CA ALA A 242 2.89 22.47 3.62
C ALA A 242 1.77 22.82 4.61
N SER A 243 1.86 23.99 5.23
CA SER A 243 0.85 24.46 6.20
C SER A 243 0.87 25.98 6.39
N ILE A 244 -0.28 26.57 6.71
CA ILE A 244 -0.39 27.97 7.17
C ILE A 244 -0.14 28.14 8.68
N TYR A 245 0.01 27.04 9.42
CA TYR A 245 0.21 27.09 10.87
C TYR A 245 1.67 27.29 11.24
N THR A 246 1.91 28.12 12.26
CA THR A 246 3.22 28.26 12.91
C THR A 246 3.56 27.02 13.75
N ALA A 247 4.83 26.85 14.11
CA ALA A 247 5.27 25.77 14.97
C ALA A 247 4.49 25.70 16.30
N SER A 248 4.15 26.86 16.88
CA SER A 248 3.39 26.93 18.13
C SER A 248 1.94 26.47 17.97
N GLU A 249 1.29 26.79 16.86
CA GLU A 249 -0.08 26.36 16.55
C GLU A 249 -0.13 24.87 16.23
N MET A 250 0.85 24.36 15.47
CA MET A 250 0.99 22.93 15.22
C MET A 250 1.19 22.15 16.52
N ALA A 251 2.13 22.57 17.37
CA ALA A 251 2.41 21.91 18.64
C ALA A 251 1.21 21.96 19.59
N ALA A 252 0.47 23.07 19.63
CA ALA A 252 -0.71 23.21 20.47
C ALA A 252 -1.88 22.32 20.03
N ASN A 253 -2.04 22.11 18.72
CA ASN A 253 -3.19 21.40 18.16
C ASN A 253 -2.88 19.96 17.72
N GLY A 254 -1.61 19.54 17.69
CA GLY A 254 -1.20 18.22 17.20
C GLY A 254 -1.52 18.03 15.72
N THR A 255 -1.25 19.03 14.88
CA THR A 255 -1.58 19.01 13.44
C THR A 255 -0.33 19.00 12.58
N LYS A 256 -0.45 18.54 11.33
CA LYS A 256 0.64 18.52 10.34
C LYS A 256 1.87 17.79 10.88
N TRP A 257 3.04 18.40 10.84
CA TRP A 257 4.28 17.80 11.33
C TRP A 257 4.59 18.14 12.80
N ALA A 258 3.58 18.43 13.62
CA ALA A 258 3.74 18.69 15.05
C ALA A 258 4.60 17.63 15.76
N ALA A 259 4.41 16.36 15.42
CA ALA A 259 5.17 15.24 15.99
C ALA A 259 6.66 15.24 15.59
N TRP A 260 7.03 15.99 14.55
CA TRP A 260 8.40 16.11 14.05
C TRP A 260 9.13 17.37 14.49
N LEU A 261 8.42 18.39 15.03
CA LEU A 261 9.03 19.66 15.42
C LEU A 261 10.23 19.45 16.35
N GLY A 262 11.39 20.01 15.97
CA GLY A 262 12.65 19.91 16.70
C GLY A 262 13.51 18.71 16.35
N GLU A 263 13.02 17.75 15.55
CA GLU A 263 13.83 16.67 14.99
C GLU A 263 14.91 17.25 14.08
N ASN A 264 16.14 16.78 14.16
CA ASN A 264 17.24 17.30 13.33
C ASN A 264 18.10 16.16 12.81
N SER A 265 17.89 15.81 11.55
CA SER A 265 18.60 14.71 10.88
C SER A 265 19.08 15.14 9.51
N TRP A 266 20.39 15.01 9.29
CA TRP A 266 21.01 15.30 7.99
C TRP A 266 20.52 14.36 6.88
N GLN A 267 20.07 13.15 7.22
CA GLN A 267 19.48 12.20 6.28
C GLN A 267 18.19 12.75 5.65
N TRP A 268 17.52 13.67 6.35
CA TRP A 268 16.21 14.22 5.99
C TRP A 268 16.24 15.75 5.80
N ASP A 269 17.37 16.25 5.31
CA ASP A 269 17.64 17.68 5.03
C ASP A 269 17.55 18.64 6.23
N GLY A 270 17.66 18.11 7.46
CA GLY A 270 18.04 18.86 8.67
C GLY A 270 16.95 18.99 9.72
N LEU A 271 16.87 20.19 10.31
CA LEU A 271 15.94 20.54 11.38
C LEU A 271 14.52 20.66 10.84
N VAL A 272 13.58 19.99 11.48
CA VAL A 272 12.15 20.15 11.25
C VAL A 272 11.60 21.28 12.14
N ASP A 273 11.08 22.32 11.50
CA ASP A 273 10.45 23.50 12.10
C ASP A 273 9.40 24.05 11.10
N THR A 274 8.91 25.28 11.28
CA THR A 274 8.08 25.97 10.30
C THR A 274 8.89 27.04 9.58
N PHE A 275 9.52 26.68 8.46
CA PHE A 275 10.29 27.61 7.62
C PHE A 275 9.34 28.34 6.68
N GLU A 276 9.33 29.67 6.75
CA GLU A 276 8.45 30.48 5.93
C GLU A 276 8.82 30.41 4.45
N GLY A 277 7.79 30.32 3.60
CA GLY A 277 7.88 30.19 2.15
C GLY A 277 7.64 28.74 1.68
N ALA A 278 6.60 28.54 0.88
CA ALA A 278 6.24 27.27 0.26
C ALA A 278 5.09 27.52 -0.74
N VAL A 279 4.71 26.52 -1.54
CA VAL A 279 3.54 26.59 -2.43
C VAL A 279 3.52 27.91 -3.21
N TYR A 280 4.68 28.26 -3.77
CA TYR A 280 4.89 29.41 -4.66
C TYR A 280 4.73 30.79 -3.99
N SER A 281 4.58 30.83 -2.66
CA SER A 281 4.41 32.04 -1.87
C SER A 281 5.53 32.23 -0.85
N GLN A 282 5.92 33.48 -0.61
CA GLN A 282 7.05 33.84 0.25
C GLN A 282 6.68 33.94 1.72
N PHE A 283 5.43 34.29 2.02
CA PHE A 283 4.95 34.54 3.39
C PHE A 283 3.60 33.86 3.64
N ASP A 284 3.26 33.70 4.93
CA ASP A 284 2.01 33.14 5.45
C ASP A 284 1.75 31.65 5.09
N ILE A 285 2.79 30.95 4.64
CA ILE A 285 2.79 29.50 4.45
C ILE A 285 4.19 28.94 4.73
N TYR A 286 4.24 27.74 5.28
CA TYR A 286 5.44 27.13 5.83
C TYR A 286 5.71 25.76 5.22
N ARG A 287 6.99 25.42 5.13
CA ARG A 287 7.55 24.08 4.84
C ARG A 287 8.26 23.52 6.07
N PRO A 288 8.43 22.19 6.17
CA PRO A 288 8.93 21.57 7.39
C PRO A 288 10.44 21.71 7.60
N THR A 289 11.23 21.83 6.54
CA THR A 289 12.70 21.93 6.63
C THR A 289 13.21 23.10 5.82
N ASN A 290 14.45 23.54 6.08
CA ASN A 290 15.01 24.66 5.33
C ASN A 290 15.05 24.36 3.81
N ASN A 291 15.28 23.11 3.44
CA ASN A 291 15.27 22.62 2.07
C ASN A 291 14.78 21.16 2.01
N SER A 292 14.48 20.64 0.82
CA SER A 292 14.17 19.22 0.57
C SER A 292 14.16 18.92 -0.93
N MET A 293 13.96 17.67 -1.32
CA MET A 293 13.67 17.27 -2.71
C MET A 293 12.42 17.94 -3.30
N MET A 294 11.49 18.44 -2.47
CA MET A 294 10.34 19.23 -2.95
C MET A 294 10.66 20.72 -3.09
N ARG A 295 11.91 21.14 -2.82
CA ARG A 295 12.38 22.55 -2.91
C ARG A 295 13.63 22.73 -3.77
N ALA A 296 14.53 21.75 -3.86
CA ALA A 296 15.67 21.78 -4.78
C ALA A 296 16.14 20.36 -5.13
N LEU A 297 16.65 20.17 -6.36
CA LEU A 297 17.28 18.92 -6.80
C LEU A 297 18.53 18.56 -5.95
N GLY A 298 18.95 17.29 -6.04
CA GLY A 298 20.12 16.78 -5.34
C GLY A 298 20.00 16.80 -3.81
N ARG A 299 18.76 16.76 -3.29
CA ARG A 299 18.44 16.76 -1.86
C ARG A 299 17.64 15.53 -1.47
N PRO A 300 17.75 15.04 -0.23
CA PRO A 300 16.81 14.04 0.26
C PRO A 300 15.42 14.68 0.50
N PHE A 301 14.40 13.84 0.66
CA PHE A 301 13.13 14.27 1.24
C PHE A 301 13.31 14.69 2.71
N ASN A 302 12.38 15.48 3.24
CA ASN A 302 12.28 15.72 4.69
C ASN A 302 11.41 14.66 5.36
N GLN A 303 11.43 14.58 6.70
CA GLN A 303 10.68 13.55 7.44
C GLN A 303 9.17 13.60 7.16
N PRO A 304 8.49 14.76 7.15
CA PRO A 304 7.06 14.80 6.82
C PRO A 304 6.74 14.32 5.40
N SER A 305 7.65 14.55 4.44
CA SER A 305 7.53 14.03 3.08
C SER A 305 7.75 12.51 3.02
N ALA A 306 8.76 12.01 3.74
CA ALA A 306 9.04 10.58 3.85
C ALA A 306 7.88 9.82 4.51
N GLU A 307 7.32 10.37 5.58
CA GLU A 307 6.11 9.86 6.24
C GLU A 307 4.94 9.78 5.26
N SER A 308 4.75 10.81 4.43
CA SER A 308 3.70 10.80 3.39
C SER A 308 3.93 9.67 2.39
N PHE A 309 5.15 9.49 1.87
CA PHE A 309 5.49 8.38 0.98
C PHE A 309 5.11 7.03 1.60
N ILE A 310 5.53 6.77 2.84
CA ILE A 310 5.28 5.49 3.51
C ILE A 310 3.78 5.24 3.66
N LEU A 311 3.02 6.23 4.12
CA LEU A 311 1.58 6.12 4.29
C LEU A 311 0.86 5.86 2.96
N GLU A 312 1.24 6.53 1.87
CA GLU A 312 0.65 6.31 0.55
C GLU A 312 1.04 4.96 -0.05
N MET A 313 2.27 4.47 0.19
CA MET A 313 2.66 3.12 -0.21
C MET A 313 1.77 2.05 0.48
N TYR A 314 1.47 2.22 1.76
CA TYR A 314 0.57 1.33 2.50
C TYR A 314 -0.93 1.55 2.22
N ASN A 315 -1.31 2.60 1.50
CA ASN A 315 -2.67 2.69 0.93
C ASN A 315 -2.85 1.72 -0.26
N ILE A 316 -1.76 1.25 -0.86
CA ILE A 316 -1.74 0.32 -1.99
C ILE A 316 -1.36 -1.09 -1.55
N VAL A 317 -0.37 -1.21 -0.64
CA VAL A 317 0.19 -2.50 -0.20
C VAL A 317 -0.24 -2.85 1.21
N ASN A 318 -0.63 -4.10 1.42
CA ASN A 318 -0.94 -4.66 2.74
C ASN A 318 0.33 -5.20 3.44
N PRO A 319 0.42 -5.07 4.78
CA PRO A 319 1.50 -5.65 5.59
C PRO A 319 1.74 -7.17 5.43
N LEU A 320 0.73 -7.96 5.04
CA LEU A 320 0.82 -9.40 4.83
C LEU A 320 0.71 -9.76 3.34
N ASP A 321 1.63 -10.61 2.88
CA ASP A 321 1.57 -11.25 1.57
C ASP A 321 0.69 -12.51 1.57
N ASP A 322 0.65 -13.24 2.69
CA ASP A 322 -0.20 -14.42 2.85
C ASP A 322 -0.52 -14.69 4.33
N TYR A 323 -1.56 -15.45 4.58
CA TYR A 323 -1.92 -15.93 5.92
C TYR A 323 -2.86 -17.12 5.83
N THR A 324 -2.92 -17.92 6.89
CA THR A 324 -3.91 -19.01 6.98
C THR A 324 -5.30 -18.47 6.72
N PRO A 325 -6.10 -19.00 5.78
CA PRO A 325 -7.39 -18.43 5.43
C PRO A 325 -8.31 -18.27 6.66
N ALA A 326 -9.03 -17.15 6.71
CA ALA A 326 -9.99 -16.91 7.78
C ALA A 326 -11.11 -17.98 7.75
N GLY A 327 -11.40 -18.58 8.91
CA GLY A 327 -12.33 -19.69 9.01
C GLY A 327 -12.38 -20.29 10.41
N ILE A 328 -13.11 -21.40 10.54
CA ILE A 328 -13.11 -22.23 11.74
C ILE A 328 -11.96 -23.24 11.62
N LEU A 329 -11.03 -23.19 12.54
CA LEU A 329 -9.91 -24.12 12.69
C LEU A 329 -10.26 -25.17 13.75
N ASP A 330 -9.79 -26.41 13.59
CA ASP A 330 -10.11 -27.51 14.50
C ASP A 330 -9.14 -27.63 15.69
N GLY A 331 -8.07 -26.82 15.69
CA GLY A 331 -7.09 -26.78 16.76
C GLY A 331 -5.91 -27.72 16.56
N THR A 332 -5.86 -28.46 15.46
CA THR A 332 -4.74 -29.35 15.10
C THR A 332 -3.73 -28.69 14.16
N GLU A 333 -4.11 -27.56 13.56
CA GLU A 333 -3.34 -26.90 12.52
C GLU A 333 -2.18 -26.05 13.07
N THR A 334 -1.28 -25.66 12.16
CA THR A 334 -0.35 -24.55 12.38
C THR A 334 -0.86 -23.33 11.63
N VAL A 335 -1.18 -22.27 12.38
CA VAL A 335 -1.60 -20.98 11.84
C VAL A 335 -0.36 -20.18 11.51
N PHE A 336 -0.34 -19.52 10.36
CA PHE A 336 0.78 -18.71 9.92
C PHE A 336 0.33 -17.37 9.31
N VAL A 337 1.27 -16.44 9.29
CA VAL A 337 1.27 -15.23 8.50
C VAL A 337 2.59 -15.13 7.72
N THR A 338 2.55 -14.53 6.55
CA THR A 338 3.72 -14.18 5.74
C THR A 338 3.69 -12.68 5.57
N VAL A 339 4.62 -11.99 6.23
CA VAL A 339 4.74 -10.54 6.15
C VAL A 339 5.40 -10.13 4.83
N VAL A 340 5.07 -8.93 4.35
CA VAL A 340 5.86 -8.32 3.27
C VAL A 340 7.28 -8.05 3.78
N GLU A 341 8.28 -8.47 3.00
CA GLU A 341 9.70 -8.29 3.37
C GLU A 341 10.18 -6.90 2.93
N ILE A 342 10.42 -6.01 3.88
CA ILE A 342 10.98 -4.66 3.64
C ILE A 342 12.35 -4.52 4.32
N GLY A 343 12.99 -3.34 4.20
CA GLY A 343 14.33 -3.06 4.72
C GLY A 343 14.51 -3.21 6.25
N HIS A 344 13.46 -3.54 6.99
CA HIS A 344 13.47 -3.81 8.43
C HIS A 344 12.36 -4.82 8.82
N PRO A 345 12.45 -5.46 10.01
CA PRO A 345 11.44 -6.43 10.43
C PRO A 345 10.09 -5.76 10.73
N MET A 346 9.01 -6.45 10.37
CA MET A 346 7.64 -6.13 10.78
C MET A 346 7.39 -6.57 12.23
N GLN A 347 6.55 -5.85 12.95
CA GLN A 347 6.12 -6.25 14.30
C GLN A 347 4.91 -7.18 14.18
N ILE A 348 5.03 -8.40 14.74
CA ILE A 348 3.97 -9.41 14.77
C ILE A 348 3.59 -9.67 16.23
N GLN A 349 2.30 -9.51 16.55
CA GLN A 349 1.77 -9.76 17.90
C GLN A 349 0.55 -10.68 17.85
N TRP A 350 0.56 -11.71 18.68
CA TRP A 350 -0.53 -12.70 18.76
C TRP A 350 -1.34 -12.54 20.04
N PHE A 351 -2.65 -12.70 19.90
CA PHE A 351 -3.63 -12.56 20.96
C PHE A 351 -4.59 -13.75 20.99
N LEU A 352 -4.90 -14.23 22.19
CA LEU A 352 -5.96 -15.18 22.46
C LEU A 352 -6.97 -14.53 23.40
N GLU A 353 -8.23 -14.45 23.00
CA GLU A 353 -9.29 -13.77 23.76
C GLU A 353 -8.91 -12.33 24.17
N GLY A 354 -8.20 -11.63 23.29
CA GLY A 354 -7.70 -10.27 23.54
C GLY A 354 -6.48 -10.17 24.45
N THR A 355 -5.96 -11.29 24.97
CA THR A 355 -4.73 -11.32 25.78
C THR A 355 -3.52 -11.69 24.93
N SER A 356 -2.43 -10.93 25.02
CA SER A 356 -1.19 -11.25 24.29
C SER A 356 -0.63 -12.61 24.72
N LEU A 357 -0.17 -13.40 23.75
CA LEU A 357 0.47 -14.70 23.96
C LEU A 357 1.97 -14.58 24.31
N GLY A 358 2.57 -13.39 24.23
CA GLY A 358 3.99 -13.17 24.58
C GLY A 358 5.01 -13.85 23.65
N ILE A 359 4.62 -14.11 22.41
CA ILE A 359 5.41 -14.76 21.35
C ILE A 359 5.64 -13.81 20.17
N ASP A 360 6.04 -12.58 20.50
CA ASP A 360 6.22 -11.50 19.55
C ASP A 360 7.25 -11.87 18.46
N GLY A 361 6.96 -11.48 17.22
CA GLY A 361 7.80 -11.74 16.05
C GLY A 361 7.71 -13.16 15.46
N GLN A 362 6.92 -14.07 16.06
CA GLN A 362 6.69 -15.40 15.48
C GLN A 362 5.74 -15.32 14.29
N ALA A 363 6.14 -15.82 13.12
CA ALA A 363 5.30 -15.86 11.93
C ALA A 363 4.29 -17.02 11.92
N SER A 364 4.39 -17.98 12.84
CA SER A 364 3.46 -19.11 12.93
C SER A 364 3.31 -19.65 14.34
N ILE A 365 2.18 -20.32 14.61
CA ILE A 365 1.84 -20.97 15.87
C ILE A 365 1.20 -22.33 15.57
N ALA A 366 1.71 -23.38 16.20
CA ALA A 366 1.02 -24.66 16.26
C ALA A 366 -0.12 -24.57 17.30
N LEU A 367 -1.38 -24.64 16.88
CA LEU A 367 -2.55 -24.55 17.77
C LEU A 367 -2.52 -25.58 18.92
N PRO A 368 -2.04 -26.83 18.73
CA PRO A 368 -1.91 -27.78 19.83
C PRO A 368 -1.02 -27.29 20.98
N SER A 369 -0.07 -26.38 20.72
CA SER A 369 0.81 -25.83 21.77
C SER A 369 0.08 -24.89 22.73
N LEU A 370 -1.08 -24.36 22.33
CA LEU A 370 -1.87 -23.43 23.14
C LEU A 370 -2.70 -24.13 24.22
N ASN A 371 -2.86 -25.46 24.15
CA ASN A 371 -3.67 -26.26 25.10
C ASN A 371 -5.05 -25.64 25.39
N LEU A 372 -5.75 -25.24 24.32
CA LEU A 372 -7.06 -24.59 24.41
C LEU A 372 -8.11 -25.58 24.98
N PRO A 373 -8.96 -25.14 25.94
CA PRO A 373 -10.04 -26.00 26.45
C PRO A 373 -11.12 -26.21 25.38
N VAL A 374 -11.98 -27.21 25.56
CA VAL A 374 -13.15 -27.44 24.69
C VAL A 374 -13.99 -26.16 24.60
N GLY A 375 -14.33 -25.76 23.38
CA GLY A 375 -15.08 -24.54 23.11
C GLY A 375 -14.57 -23.78 21.89
N LEU A 376 -15.20 -22.63 21.67
CA LEU A 376 -14.82 -21.70 20.61
C LEU A 376 -13.87 -20.65 21.18
N HIS A 377 -12.73 -20.46 20.52
CA HIS A 377 -11.71 -19.48 20.88
C HIS A 377 -11.45 -18.50 19.74
N ASN A 378 -11.09 -17.28 20.09
CA ASN A 378 -10.71 -16.21 19.18
C ASN A 378 -9.18 -16.04 19.21
N LEU A 379 -8.53 -16.48 18.13
CA LEU A 379 -7.12 -16.23 17.89
C LEU A 379 -6.98 -15.04 16.93
N ARG A 380 -6.16 -14.07 17.30
CA ARG A 380 -5.93 -12.86 16.50
C ARG A 380 -4.43 -12.61 16.37
N VAL A 381 -4.00 -12.17 15.19
CA VAL A 381 -2.67 -11.61 14.97
C VAL A 381 -2.79 -10.17 14.48
N GLU A 382 -1.91 -9.32 14.96
CA GLU A 382 -1.71 -7.95 14.46
C GLU A 382 -0.30 -7.86 13.90
N VAL A 383 -0.19 -7.39 12.66
CA VAL A 383 1.08 -7.11 11.99
C VAL A 383 1.14 -5.64 11.62
N VAL A 384 2.21 -4.96 12.02
CA VAL A 384 2.39 -3.53 11.77
C VAL A 384 3.83 -3.26 11.36
N ASP A 385 4.00 -2.30 10.45
CA ASP A 385 5.29 -1.69 10.19
C ASP A 385 5.65 -0.73 11.34
N PRO A 386 6.69 -1.01 12.14
CA PRO A 386 7.03 -0.22 13.31
C PRO A 386 8.01 0.93 12.99
N THR A 387 8.20 1.30 11.73
CA THR A 387 9.18 2.31 11.33
C THR A 387 9.03 3.61 12.12
N ASP A 388 10.15 4.16 12.58
CA ASP A 388 10.20 5.45 13.25
C ASP A 388 10.00 6.63 12.27
N TRP A 389 9.92 6.36 10.97
CA TRP A 389 9.70 7.35 9.89
C TRP A 389 8.22 7.72 9.71
N VAL A 390 7.33 7.12 10.50
CA VAL A 390 5.93 7.52 10.67
C VAL A 390 5.74 7.84 12.15
N ARG A 391 5.09 8.95 12.47
CA ARG A 391 4.73 9.40 13.83
C ARG A 391 3.23 9.70 13.96
N ASP A 392 2.50 9.76 12.84
CA ASP A 392 1.04 9.74 12.83
C ASP A 392 0.53 8.33 13.14
N GLU A 393 0.41 8.02 14.44
CA GLU A 393 -0.05 6.71 14.90
C GLU A 393 -1.52 6.42 14.52
N VAL A 394 -2.33 7.46 14.28
CA VAL A 394 -3.70 7.27 13.76
C VAL A 394 -3.65 6.79 12.31
N ALA A 395 -2.78 7.38 11.49
CA ALA A 395 -2.57 6.93 10.13
C ALA A 395 -1.91 5.54 10.08
N ARG A 396 -0.89 5.28 10.92
CA ARG A 396 -0.25 3.96 11.03
C ARG A 396 -1.26 2.88 11.34
N ASP A 397 -2.12 3.11 12.34
CA ASP A 397 -3.16 2.15 12.72
C ASP A 397 -4.20 1.89 11.62
N ALA A 398 -4.42 2.89 10.75
CA ALA A 398 -5.40 2.81 9.68
C ALA A 398 -4.87 2.16 8.40
N THR A 399 -3.59 2.34 8.06
CA THR A 399 -3.04 1.93 6.75
C THR A 399 -1.88 0.95 6.86
N MET A 400 -1.05 1.04 7.90
CA MET A 400 0.19 0.25 8.05
C MET A 400 0.03 -0.97 8.96
N LYS A 401 -1.18 -1.20 9.49
CA LYS A 401 -1.50 -2.32 10.38
C LYS A 401 -2.55 -3.24 9.76
N GLN A 402 -2.29 -4.54 9.80
CA GLN A 402 -3.22 -5.57 9.38
C GLN A 402 -3.54 -6.51 10.53
N THR A 403 -4.83 -6.79 10.70
CA THR A 403 -5.33 -7.71 11.71
C THR A 403 -6.00 -8.91 11.03
N VAL A 404 -5.60 -10.12 11.42
CA VAL A 404 -6.27 -11.36 10.99
C VAL A 404 -6.83 -12.07 12.21
N ILE A 405 -8.05 -12.59 12.07
CA ILE A 405 -8.80 -13.24 13.15
C ILE A 405 -9.25 -14.63 12.68
N TRP A 406 -9.02 -15.63 13.52
CA TRP A 406 -9.47 -17.01 13.36
C TRP A 406 -10.33 -17.45 14.52
N ALA A 407 -11.36 -18.23 14.20
CA ALA A 407 -12.15 -18.93 15.20
C ALA A 407 -11.58 -20.35 15.35
N VAL A 408 -11.12 -20.72 16.54
CA VAL A 408 -10.59 -22.07 16.81
C VAL A 408 -11.65 -22.83 17.60
N GLN A 409 -12.25 -23.85 16.98
CA GLN A 409 -13.26 -24.69 17.61
C GLN A 409 -12.62 -25.98 18.10
N ILE A 410 -12.35 -26.05 19.40
CA ILE A 410 -11.93 -27.29 20.06
C ILE A 410 -13.19 -28.09 20.35
N MET A 411 -13.33 -29.23 19.69
CA MET A 411 -14.41 -30.17 19.94
C MET A 411 -14.06 -31.05 21.13
N ALA A 412 -15.07 -31.40 21.94
CA ALA A 412 -14.90 -32.45 22.93
C ALA A 412 -14.47 -33.74 22.21
N PRO A 413 -13.51 -34.50 22.74
CA PRO A 413 -13.22 -35.83 22.25
C PRO A 413 -14.52 -36.63 22.25
N VAL A 414 -14.86 -37.21 21.10
CA VAL A 414 -16.07 -38.03 21.01
C VAL A 414 -15.80 -39.30 21.80
N CYS A 415 -16.64 -39.56 22.79
CA CYS A 415 -16.59 -40.76 23.61
C CYS A 415 -17.91 -41.52 23.40
N PRO A 416 -18.09 -42.25 22.28
CA PRO A 416 -19.38 -42.86 21.96
C PRO A 416 -19.89 -43.81 23.04
N ALA A 417 -18.97 -44.40 23.82
CA ALA A 417 -19.27 -45.31 24.91
C ALA A 417 -19.76 -44.64 26.20
N ASP A 418 -19.63 -43.31 26.33
CA ASP A 418 -20.23 -42.51 27.39
C ASP A 418 -21.62 -42.08 26.91
N ILE A 419 -22.59 -42.96 27.16
CA ILE A 419 -23.95 -42.89 26.62
C ILE A 419 -24.79 -41.88 27.39
N ASP A 420 -24.47 -41.62 28.66
CA ASP A 420 -25.17 -40.63 29.49
C ASP A 420 -24.50 -39.23 29.51
N GLU A 421 -23.41 -39.07 28.76
CA GLU A 421 -22.65 -37.83 28.54
C GLU A 421 -22.08 -37.23 29.84
N ASN A 422 -21.71 -38.07 30.81
CA ASN A 422 -21.19 -37.63 32.11
C ASN A 422 -19.66 -37.44 32.15
N GLY A 423 -18.96 -37.80 31.07
CA GLY A 423 -17.49 -37.72 30.91
C GLY A 423 -16.72 -38.96 31.37
N ILE A 424 -17.40 -40.04 31.79
CA ILE A 424 -16.81 -41.30 32.23
C ILE A 424 -17.64 -42.46 31.68
N VAL A 425 -16.99 -43.41 31.02
CA VAL A 425 -17.57 -44.71 30.68
C VAL A 425 -17.54 -45.61 31.91
N ASP A 426 -18.69 -45.84 32.53
CA ASP A 426 -18.83 -46.69 33.71
C ASP A 426 -20.05 -47.63 33.69
N VAL A 427 -20.48 -48.05 34.88
CA VAL A 427 -21.60 -48.98 35.05
C VAL A 427 -22.92 -48.37 34.55
N ALA A 428 -23.10 -47.05 34.61
CA ALA A 428 -24.29 -46.38 34.09
C ALA A 428 -24.43 -46.59 32.58
N ASP A 429 -23.34 -46.44 31.82
CA ASP A 429 -23.32 -46.69 30.38
C ASP A 429 -23.55 -48.16 30.05
N LEU A 430 -22.88 -49.05 30.81
CA LEU A 430 -23.05 -50.49 30.69
C LEU A 430 -24.52 -50.91 30.87
N LEU A 431 -25.20 -50.35 31.87
CA LEU A 431 -26.60 -50.62 32.10
C LEU A 431 -27.46 -50.13 30.94
N THR A 432 -27.10 -49.00 30.32
CA THR A 432 -27.80 -48.48 29.15
C THR A 432 -27.68 -49.40 27.93
N VAL A 433 -26.52 -50.02 27.71
CA VAL A 433 -26.32 -51.06 26.67
C VAL A 433 -27.15 -52.29 26.97
N ILE A 434 -27.15 -52.77 28.21
CA ILE A 434 -27.92 -53.97 28.61
C ILE A 434 -29.43 -53.72 28.50
N ASP A 435 -29.91 -52.53 28.88
CA ASP A 435 -31.33 -52.17 28.82
C ASP A 435 -31.83 -52.02 27.38
N SER A 436 -30.94 -51.68 26.44
CA SER A 436 -31.26 -51.47 25.02
C SER A 436 -31.06 -52.72 24.15
N TRP A 437 -30.79 -53.88 24.75
CA TRP A 437 -30.36 -55.10 24.04
C TRP A 437 -31.37 -55.58 22.97
N GLY A 438 -30.87 -55.83 21.76
CA GLY A 438 -31.67 -56.27 20.62
C GLY A 438 -31.70 -55.25 19.47
N VAL A 439 -32.70 -55.35 18.60
CA VAL A 439 -32.83 -54.45 17.44
C VAL A 439 -33.07 -53.02 17.91
N CYS A 440 -32.24 -52.10 17.44
CA CYS A 440 -32.28 -50.72 17.87
C CYS A 440 -31.95 -49.80 16.70
N ASN A 441 -32.97 -49.16 16.13
CA ASN A 441 -32.77 -48.25 14.99
C ASN A 441 -32.41 -46.84 15.50
N GLY A 442 -31.11 -46.54 15.54
CA GLY A 442 -30.59 -45.22 15.86
C GLY A 442 -30.62 -44.85 17.35
N CYS A 443 -30.47 -45.82 18.26
CA CYS A 443 -30.26 -45.52 19.67
C CYS A 443 -28.78 -45.35 20.00
N ALA A 444 -28.49 -44.59 21.05
CA ALA A 444 -27.12 -44.29 21.47
C ALA A 444 -26.32 -45.52 21.95
N ALA A 445 -27.00 -46.61 22.32
CA ALA A 445 -26.36 -47.86 22.76
C ALA A 445 -25.84 -48.75 21.61
N ASP A 446 -26.19 -48.44 20.36
CA ASP A 446 -25.64 -49.10 19.16
C ASP A 446 -24.35 -48.37 18.76
N LEU A 447 -23.23 -48.81 19.36
CA LEU A 447 -21.93 -48.14 19.26
C LEU A 447 -21.22 -48.44 17.95
N ASN A 448 -21.57 -49.54 17.29
CA ASN A 448 -20.97 -49.93 16.01
C ASN A 448 -21.83 -49.53 14.79
N GLY A 449 -23.08 -49.08 15.01
CA GLY A 449 -24.00 -48.59 13.98
C GLY A 449 -24.63 -49.68 13.12
N ASP A 450 -24.69 -50.94 13.60
CA ASP A 450 -25.23 -52.08 12.85
C ASP A 450 -26.76 -52.24 12.97
N ASN A 451 -27.42 -51.35 13.72
CA ASN A 451 -28.84 -51.33 14.08
C ASN A 451 -29.27 -52.43 15.07
N ALA A 452 -28.32 -53.02 15.82
CA ALA A 452 -28.61 -53.98 16.88
C ALA A 452 -27.64 -53.86 18.05
N VAL A 453 -28.15 -53.52 19.23
CA VAL A 453 -27.37 -53.54 20.47
C VAL A 453 -27.11 -54.97 20.91
N ASN A 454 -25.85 -55.39 20.86
CA ASN A 454 -25.46 -56.77 21.14
C ASN A 454 -24.08 -56.86 21.83
N VAL A 455 -23.48 -58.06 21.83
CA VAL A 455 -22.20 -58.31 22.49
C VAL A 455 -21.08 -57.44 21.90
N THR A 456 -21.16 -57.08 20.63
CA THR A 456 -20.15 -56.21 20.00
C THR A 456 -20.17 -54.81 20.58
N ASP A 457 -21.34 -54.20 20.80
CA ASP A 457 -21.45 -52.88 21.45
C ASP A 457 -20.99 -52.93 22.91
N LEU A 458 -21.34 -54.00 23.62
CA LEU A 458 -20.86 -54.23 24.99
C LEU A 458 -19.33 -54.28 25.06
N LEU A 459 -18.67 -54.94 24.11
CA LEU A 459 -17.21 -54.98 24.04
C LEU A 459 -16.62 -53.61 23.69
N THR A 460 -17.22 -52.88 22.75
CA THR A 460 -16.82 -51.50 22.44
C THR A 460 -16.90 -50.59 23.66
N LEU A 461 -17.94 -50.73 24.48
CA LEU A 461 -18.07 -49.98 25.74
C LEU A 461 -16.98 -50.36 26.75
N ILE A 462 -16.76 -51.65 26.98
CA ILE A 462 -15.75 -52.13 27.94
C ILE A 462 -14.33 -51.73 27.53
N ASP A 463 -14.02 -51.74 26.22
CA ASP A 463 -12.72 -51.31 25.71
C ASP A 463 -12.46 -49.80 25.96
N ALA A 464 -13.51 -49.01 26.13
CA ALA A 464 -13.46 -47.58 26.42
C ALA A 464 -13.63 -47.24 27.92
N TRP A 465 -13.66 -48.24 28.81
CA TRP A 465 -13.98 -48.04 30.24
C TRP A 465 -13.04 -47.06 30.95
N GLY A 466 -13.61 -46.11 31.70
CA GLY A 466 -12.89 -45.08 32.43
C GLY A 466 -13.22 -43.67 31.94
N SER A 467 -12.40 -42.69 32.33
CA SER A 467 -12.61 -41.29 31.93
C SER A 467 -12.47 -41.12 30.42
N CYS A 468 -13.39 -40.37 29.82
CA CYS A 468 -13.28 -39.96 28.44
C CYS A 468 -12.10 -38.98 28.26
N PRO A 469 -11.42 -39.00 27.09
CA PRO A 469 -10.27 -38.14 26.82
C PRO A 469 -10.57 -36.65 26.86
#